data_AF-A0AA92WD12-F1
#
_entry.id   AF-A0AA92WD12-F1
#
_cell.length_a   1.000
_cell.length_b   1.000
_cell.length_c   1.000
_cell.angle_alpha   90.00
_cell.angle_beta   90.00
_cell.angle_gamma   90.00
#
_symmetry.space_group_name_H-M   'P 1'
#
loop_
_entity.id
_entity.type
_entity.pdbx_description
1 polymer ?
#
loop_
_entity_poly.entity_id
_entity_poly.type
_entity_poly.pdbx_seq_one_letter_code
_entity_poly.pdbx_strand_id
1 'polypeptide(L)'
;MNINKNKLSHIIFIFITLASLTIVISCSSEEKIVVPKEENEQTVIMFFPWSSNLLPYFQQNIKDFSKSIEERGSQNTRVMVCLATTPNTADLMELKYDNGSCIVENIRTYDNQRFTSQEGISNILKAIKEYAPGKKYGLIIGCHGMGWLPVIHTKSNETQEIFHYNVSNGPMTRYFGGLTQEYQIETSVLAQAILESGITMEYILFDDCYMSSIEVAYDLKDVTKYLIASPTEVMAYGFPYHECGKYLIGNVDYEGVIQAFYEFYSQYTYPYGTAAVTNCQELEQLANIVKRINIENQNNNISANSIQVMDGYTP
;
A
#
# COMPACT_ATOMS: atom_id res chain seq x y z
N MET A 1 -72.97 23.28 -10.38
CA MET A 1 -71.92 22.60 -11.16
C MET A 1 -71.63 21.27 -10.46
N ASN A 2 -72.24 20.19 -10.94
CA ASN A 2 -72.21 18.86 -10.30
C ASN A 2 -70.86 18.19 -10.56
N ILE A 3 -69.96 18.21 -9.58
CA ILE A 3 -68.75 17.39 -9.62
C ILE A 3 -69.18 15.96 -9.29
N ASN A 4 -69.00 15.10 -10.28
CA ASN A 4 -69.45 13.72 -10.32
C ASN A 4 -68.82 12.92 -9.16
N LYS A 5 -69.64 12.44 -8.21
CA LYS A 5 -69.21 11.70 -6.99
C LYS A 5 -68.29 10.51 -7.28
N ASN A 6 -68.31 9.99 -8.52
CA ASN A 6 -67.47 8.87 -8.96
C ASN A 6 -65.99 9.26 -9.20
N LYS A 7 -65.66 10.54 -9.45
CA LYS A 7 -64.25 10.97 -9.61
C LYS A 7 -63.52 11.20 -8.29
N LEU A 8 -64.26 11.55 -7.22
CA LEU A 8 -63.68 11.76 -5.89
C LEU A 8 -63.28 10.44 -5.22
N SER A 9 -64.04 9.37 -5.47
CA SER A 9 -63.72 8.00 -4.99
C SER A 9 -62.42 7.46 -5.59
N HIS A 10 -62.17 7.68 -6.88
CA HIS A 10 -60.93 7.23 -7.53
C HIS A 10 -59.68 8.00 -7.10
N ILE A 11 -59.81 9.31 -6.81
CA ILE A 11 -58.67 10.11 -6.32
C ILE A 11 -58.30 9.70 -4.89
N ILE A 12 -59.27 9.37 -4.04
CA ILE A 12 -59.02 8.88 -2.67
C ILE A 12 -58.40 7.47 -2.70
N PHE A 13 -58.79 6.59 -3.63
CA PHE A 13 -58.20 5.26 -3.77
C PHE A 13 -56.74 5.28 -4.31
N ILE A 14 -56.40 6.27 -5.14
CA ILE A 14 -55.02 6.48 -5.61
C ILE A 14 -54.14 7.05 -4.51
N PHE A 15 -54.66 7.92 -3.63
CA PHE A 15 -53.89 8.42 -2.48
C PHE A 15 -53.71 7.38 -1.35
N ILE A 16 -54.65 6.46 -1.17
CA ILE A 16 -54.54 5.39 -0.18
C ILE A 16 -53.61 4.25 -0.65
N THR A 17 -53.48 4.03 -1.96
CA THR A 17 -52.50 3.07 -2.51
C THR A 17 -51.10 3.65 -2.66
N LEU A 18 -50.94 4.98 -2.71
CA LEU A 18 -49.63 5.65 -2.69
C LEU A 18 -49.06 5.84 -1.27
N ALA A 19 -49.90 5.73 -0.23
CA ALA A 19 -49.49 5.80 1.18
C ALA A 19 -49.12 4.44 1.79
N SER A 20 -49.32 3.33 1.07
CA SER A 20 -48.96 1.97 1.52
C SER A 20 -47.60 1.48 1.02
N LEU A 21 -46.79 2.35 0.40
CA LEU A 21 -45.38 2.07 0.11
C LEU A 21 -44.47 2.60 1.24
N THR A 22 -44.89 2.43 2.49
CA THR A 22 -43.95 2.47 3.62
C THR A 22 -43.08 1.23 3.52
N ILE A 23 -41.86 1.41 3.03
CA ILE A 23 -40.79 0.44 3.11
C ILE A 23 -40.67 0.02 4.58
N VAL A 24 -41.11 -1.18 4.89
CA VAL A 24 -40.75 -1.89 6.12
C VAL A 24 -39.26 -2.16 6.00
N ILE A 25 -38.45 -1.26 6.56
CA ILE A 25 -37.04 -1.50 6.81
C ILE A 25 -37.00 -2.57 7.91
N SER A 26 -36.86 -3.82 7.48
CA SER A 26 -36.51 -4.93 8.35
C SER A 26 -35.17 -4.62 8.99
N CYS A 27 -35.14 -4.63 10.31
CA CYS A 27 -33.95 -4.42 11.11
C CYS A 27 -32.98 -5.60 10.90
N SER A 28 -31.96 -5.41 10.07
CA SER A 28 -30.79 -6.29 10.00
C SER A 28 -29.57 -5.42 9.72
N SER A 29 -28.72 -5.27 10.74
CA SER A 29 -27.40 -4.60 10.77
C SER A 29 -27.32 -3.28 10.01
N GLU A 30 -27.25 -2.15 10.74
CA GLU A 30 -26.92 -0.85 10.19
C GLU A 30 -25.63 -0.92 9.34
N GLU A 31 -25.77 -1.07 8.02
CA GLU A 31 -24.77 -0.59 7.08
C GLU A 31 -24.76 0.93 7.26
N LYS A 32 -23.76 1.44 7.98
CA LYS A 32 -23.48 2.88 8.02
C LYS A 32 -23.46 3.36 6.58
N ILE A 33 -24.44 4.20 6.21
CA ILE A 33 -24.42 4.92 4.94
C ILE A 33 -23.12 5.71 4.94
N VAL A 34 -22.13 5.25 4.18
CA VAL A 34 -20.88 5.97 3.95
C VAL A 34 -21.27 7.15 3.08
N VAL A 35 -21.55 8.30 3.69
CA VAL A 35 -21.68 9.55 2.93
C VAL A 35 -20.32 9.78 2.29
N PRO A 36 -20.22 9.82 0.95
CA PRO A 36 -18.95 10.09 0.29
C PRO A 36 -18.42 11.42 0.81
N LYS A 37 -17.26 11.40 1.48
CA LYS A 37 -16.61 12.62 1.96
C LYS A 37 -16.16 13.43 0.73
N GLU A 38 -16.16 14.75 0.85
CA GLU A 38 -15.69 15.63 -0.24
C GLU A 38 -14.29 15.22 -0.72
N GLU A 39 -14.02 15.40 -2.02
CA GLU A 39 -12.72 15.08 -2.61
C GLU A 39 -11.62 15.93 -1.96
N ASN A 40 -10.58 15.26 -1.48
CA ASN A 40 -9.45 15.87 -0.78
C ASN A 40 -8.23 16.00 -1.72
N GLU A 41 -7.19 16.74 -1.31
CA GLU A 41 -6.00 16.93 -2.18
C GLU A 41 -5.16 15.65 -2.30
N GLN A 42 -5.06 14.85 -1.24
CA GLN A 42 -4.25 13.65 -1.21
C GLN A 42 -4.76 12.63 -0.18
N THR A 43 -4.89 11.38 -0.61
CA THR A 43 -5.10 10.26 0.33
C THR A 43 -3.79 9.48 0.47
N VAL A 44 -3.19 9.51 1.66
CA VAL A 44 -2.03 8.66 2.01
C VAL A 44 -2.56 7.38 2.63
N ILE A 45 -2.10 6.23 2.13
CA ILE A 45 -2.50 4.91 2.56
C ILE A 45 -1.29 4.25 3.21
N MET A 46 -1.40 3.89 4.49
CA MET A 46 -0.43 3.02 5.17
C MET A 46 -1.00 1.61 5.18
N PHE A 47 -0.41 0.71 4.41
CA PHE A 47 -0.81 -0.68 4.27
C PHE A 47 0.20 -1.59 4.97
N PHE A 48 -0.21 -2.13 6.11
CA PHE A 48 0.58 -3.02 6.95
C PHE A 48 -0.07 -4.41 6.95
N PRO A 49 0.20 -5.25 5.92
CA PRO A 49 -0.31 -6.61 5.87
C PRO A 49 0.29 -7.48 6.99
N TRP A 50 -0.23 -8.69 7.16
CA TRP A 50 0.27 -9.59 8.20
C TRP A 50 1.74 -9.93 7.96
N SER A 51 2.61 -9.45 8.85
CA SER A 51 4.07 -9.55 8.77
C SER A 51 4.67 -10.59 9.71
N SER A 52 3.84 -11.43 10.34
CA SER A 52 4.21 -12.43 11.36
C SER A 52 4.71 -11.85 12.69
N ASN A 53 5.71 -10.98 12.69
CA ASN A 53 6.39 -10.51 13.89
C ASN A 53 6.66 -8.99 13.94
N LEU A 54 6.20 -8.20 12.95
CA LEU A 54 6.46 -6.75 12.91
C LEU A 54 5.33 -5.86 13.45
N LEU A 55 4.19 -6.44 13.87
CA LEU A 55 3.03 -5.70 14.37
C LEU A 55 3.36 -4.61 15.42
N PRO A 56 4.21 -4.87 16.45
CA PRO A 56 4.57 -3.83 17.42
C PRO A 56 5.28 -2.62 16.80
N TYR A 57 6.07 -2.83 15.74
CA TYR A 57 6.76 -1.75 15.04
C TYR A 57 5.79 -0.92 14.21
N PHE A 58 4.82 -1.54 13.53
CA PHE A 58 3.79 -0.78 12.80
C PHE A 58 2.92 0.06 13.72
N GLN A 59 2.61 -0.44 14.93
CA GLN A 59 1.94 0.37 15.95
C GLN A 59 2.78 1.58 16.37
N GLN A 60 4.11 1.44 16.41
CA GLN A 60 5.03 2.56 16.65
C GLN A 60 5.09 3.51 15.45
N ASN A 61 5.15 2.99 14.22
CA ASN A 61 5.16 3.81 12.99
C ASN A 61 3.88 4.65 12.87
N ILE A 62 2.71 4.09 13.22
CA ILE A 62 1.45 4.84 13.25
C ILE A 62 1.53 5.98 14.28
N LYS A 63 2.06 5.73 15.48
CA LYS A 63 2.26 6.79 16.49
C LYS A 63 3.21 7.88 16.00
N ASP A 64 4.28 7.50 15.34
CA ASP A 64 5.28 8.44 14.83
C ASP A 64 4.74 9.24 13.64
N PHE A 65 3.95 8.63 12.76
CA PHE A 65 3.25 9.34 11.69
C PHE A 65 2.20 10.31 12.23
N SER A 66 1.48 9.95 13.30
CA SER A 66 0.56 10.86 14.00
C SER A 66 1.25 12.14 14.48
N LYS A 67 2.50 12.06 14.97
CA LYS A 67 3.29 13.26 15.34
C LYS A 67 3.57 14.16 14.14
N SER A 68 3.87 13.57 12.97
CA SER A 68 4.03 14.33 11.72
C SER A 68 2.74 15.05 11.31
N ILE A 69 1.58 14.42 11.52
CA ILE A 69 0.27 15.06 11.29
C ILE A 69 0.03 16.21 12.27
N GLU A 70 0.40 16.05 13.54
CA GLU A 70 0.30 17.11 14.56
C GLU A 70 1.19 18.32 14.22
N GLU A 71 2.42 18.09 13.75
CA GLU A 71 3.36 19.14 13.36
C GLU A 71 2.89 19.92 12.12
N ARG A 72 2.38 19.21 11.10
CA ARG A 72 2.09 19.80 9.78
C ARG A 72 0.62 20.21 9.57
N GLY A 73 -0.29 19.68 10.38
CA GLY A 73 -1.73 19.74 10.15
C GLY A 73 -2.18 18.84 8.99
N SER A 74 -3.49 18.84 8.69
CA SER A 74 -4.03 17.95 7.65
C SER A 74 -3.66 18.34 6.22
N GLN A 75 -3.47 19.64 5.90
CA GLN A 75 -3.22 20.12 4.51
C GLN A 75 -4.26 19.64 3.47
N ASN A 76 -5.51 19.40 3.89
CA ASN A 76 -6.53 18.72 3.07
C ASN A 76 -6.07 17.32 2.55
N THR A 77 -5.15 16.69 3.27
CA THR A 77 -4.73 15.29 3.11
C THR A 77 -5.49 14.42 4.11
N ARG A 78 -5.82 13.20 3.70
CA ARG A 78 -6.40 12.17 4.56
C ARG A 78 -5.47 10.98 4.65
N VAL A 79 -5.27 10.46 5.85
CA VAL A 79 -4.32 9.37 6.10
C VAL A 79 -5.09 8.16 6.57
N MET A 80 -5.13 7.13 5.73
CA MET A 80 -5.83 5.87 5.98
C MET A 80 -4.82 4.79 6.34
N VAL A 81 -5.08 4.03 7.38
CA VAL A 81 -4.20 2.94 7.85
C VAL A 81 -4.95 1.64 7.80
N CYS A 82 -4.45 0.67 7.04
CA CYS A 82 -4.91 -0.71 7.07
C CYS A 82 -3.85 -1.56 7.78
N LEU A 83 -4.17 -2.04 8.98
CA LEU A 83 -3.24 -2.77 9.84
C LEU A 83 -3.77 -4.18 10.13
N ALA A 84 -3.05 -5.21 9.67
CA ALA A 84 -3.34 -6.58 10.05
C ALA A 84 -2.96 -6.82 11.51
N THR A 85 -3.95 -7.16 12.35
CA THR A 85 -3.77 -7.44 13.78
C THR A 85 -3.54 -8.93 14.06
N THR A 86 -4.03 -9.79 13.16
CA THR A 86 -3.77 -11.23 13.12
C THR A 86 -3.63 -11.68 11.66
N PRO A 87 -3.30 -12.96 11.38
CA PRO A 87 -3.27 -13.47 10.00
C PRO A 87 -4.56 -13.28 9.19
N ASN A 88 -5.71 -13.21 9.87
CA ASN A 88 -7.04 -13.18 9.23
C ASN A 88 -7.90 -11.97 9.67
N THR A 89 -7.32 -11.02 10.40
CA THR A 89 -8.02 -9.82 10.86
C THR A 89 -7.21 -8.56 10.61
N ALA A 90 -7.87 -7.49 10.18
CA ALA A 90 -7.24 -6.18 9.99
C ALA A 90 -8.20 -5.04 10.34
N ASP A 91 -7.64 -3.94 10.82
CA ASP A 91 -8.38 -2.70 11.08
C ASP A 91 -8.06 -1.66 10.01
N LEU A 92 -9.10 -1.00 9.49
CA LEU A 92 -9.00 0.20 8.69
C LEU A 92 -9.32 1.41 9.58
N MET A 93 -8.35 2.28 9.73
CA MET A 93 -8.39 3.47 10.58
C MET A 93 -8.11 4.73 9.76
N GLU A 94 -8.54 5.88 10.27
CA GLU A 94 -8.14 7.20 9.78
C GLU A 94 -7.31 7.91 10.86
N LEU A 95 -6.16 8.48 10.49
CA LEU A 95 -5.41 9.41 11.32
C LEU A 95 -5.89 10.83 11.00
N LYS A 96 -6.62 11.44 11.94
CA LYS A 96 -7.32 12.70 11.75
C LYS A 96 -6.71 13.80 12.59
N TYR A 97 -6.29 14.88 11.95
CA TYR A 97 -5.93 16.11 12.64
C TYR A 97 -7.19 16.80 13.21
N ASP A 98 -7.18 17.06 14.52
CA ASP A 98 -8.22 17.79 15.24
C ASP A 98 -7.58 18.75 16.25
N ASN A 99 -7.70 20.05 15.98
CA ASN A 99 -7.26 21.14 16.87
C ASN A 99 -5.85 20.99 17.48
N GLY A 100 -4.86 20.58 16.67
CA GLY A 100 -3.46 20.45 17.09
C GLY A 100 -3.06 19.05 17.55
N SER A 101 -4.00 18.11 17.61
CA SER A 101 -3.75 16.72 17.99
C SER A 101 -4.14 15.76 16.85
N CYS A 102 -3.53 14.59 16.79
CA CYS A 102 -3.94 13.52 15.87
C CYS A 102 -4.78 12.47 16.59
N ILE A 103 -6.00 12.27 16.11
CA ILE A 103 -6.96 11.27 16.61
C ILE A 103 -6.94 10.07 15.67
N VAL A 104 -6.95 8.86 16.22
CA VAL A 104 -7.11 7.62 15.46
C VAL A 104 -8.57 7.19 15.50
N GLU A 105 -9.25 7.22 14.36
CA GLU A 105 -10.64 6.80 14.22
C GLU A 105 -10.71 5.42 13.56
N ASN A 106 -11.30 4.41 14.23
CA ASN A 106 -11.53 3.10 13.61
C ASN A 106 -12.74 3.16 12.67
N ILE A 107 -12.53 2.85 11.39
CA ILE A 107 -13.55 2.93 10.34
C ILE A 107 -14.24 1.59 10.16
N ARG A 108 -13.45 0.52 10.05
CA ARG A 108 -13.93 -0.85 9.79
C ARG A 108 -12.92 -1.86 10.30
N THR A 109 -13.41 -2.94 10.88
CA THR A 109 -12.63 -4.16 11.13
C THR A 109 -13.01 -5.20 10.08
N TYR A 110 -12.01 -5.85 9.51
CA TYR A 110 -12.15 -6.97 8.60
C TYR A 110 -11.84 -8.26 9.35
N ASP A 111 -12.78 -9.21 9.34
CA ASP A 111 -12.64 -10.52 9.99
C ASP A 111 -12.68 -11.65 8.96
N ASN A 112 -11.96 -12.74 9.26
CA ASN A 112 -11.92 -13.96 8.44
C ASN A 112 -11.52 -13.72 6.97
N GLN A 113 -10.69 -12.72 6.71
CA GLN A 113 -10.21 -12.38 5.37
C GLN A 113 -8.69 -12.41 5.33
N ARG A 114 -8.13 -12.98 4.25
CA ARG A 114 -6.70 -12.88 3.95
C ARG A 114 -6.45 -11.63 3.12
N PHE A 115 -5.43 -10.86 3.49
CA PHE A 115 -5.08 -9.59 2.85
C PHE A 115 -3.91 -9.70 1.87
N THR A 116 -3.68 -10.90 1.34
CA THR A 116 -2.55 -11.20 0.43
C THR A 116 -2.99 -11.46 -1.01
N SER A 117 -4.29 -11.58 -1.27
CA SER A 117 -4.81 -11.76 -2.62
C SER A 117 -5.00 -10.42 -3.33
N GLN A 118 -4.88 -10.46 -4.66
CA GLN A 118 -5.18 -9.32 -5.54
C GLN A 118 -6.56 -8.72 -5.25
N GLU A 119 -7.59 -9.57 -5.18
CA GLU A 119 -8.96 -9.14 -4.89
C GLU A 119 -9.07 -8.48 -3.51
N GLY A 120 -8.43 -9.05 -2.49
CA GLY A 120 -8.43 -8.50 -1.13
C GLY A 120 -7.82 -7.11 -1.07
N ILE A 121 -6.64 -6.95 -1.68
CA ILE A 121 -5.94 -5.65 -1.74
C ILE A 121 -6.77 -4.65 -2.56
N SER A 122 -7.27 -5.05 -3.74
CA SER A 122 -8.12 -4.21 -4.60
C SER A 122 -9.37 -3.71 -3.87
N ASN A 123 -10.03 -4.59 -3.11
CA ASN A 123 -11.22 -4.23 -2.33
C ASN A 123 -10.91 -3.25 -1.19
N ILE A 124 -9.76 -3.38 -0.51
CA ILE A 124 -9.32 -2.38 0.48
C ILE A 124 -9.08 -1.03 -0.20
N LEU A 125 -8.35 -1.01 -1.31
CA LEU A 125 -8.05 0.22 -2.04
C LEU A 125 -9.32 0.91 -2.55
N LYS A 126 -10.30 0.14 -3.06
CA LYS A 126 -11.62 0.65 -3.46
C LYS A 126 -12.39 1.24 -2.27
N ALA A 127 -12.42 0.53 -1.14
CA ALA A 127 -13.09 1.03 0.06
C ALA A 127 -12.45 2.33 0.57
N ILE A 128 -11.11 2.42 0.52
CA ILE A 128 -10.38 3.64 0.86
C ILE A 128 -10.71 4.77 -0.14
N LYS A 129 -10.73 4.49 -1.45
CA LYS A 129 -11.09 5.47 -2.47
C LYS A 129 -12.50 6.02 -2.27
N GLU A 130 -13.46 5.18 -1.92
CA GLU A 130 -14.84 5.59 -1.64
C GLU A 130 -14.96 6.40 -0.34
N TYR A 131 -14.28 5.96 0.72
CA TYR A 131 -14.31 6.64 2.02
C TYR A 131 -13.52 7.95 2.04
N ALA A 132 -12.39 7.98 1.34
CA ALA A 132 -11.43 9.08 1.24
C ALA A 132 -11.00 9.33 -0.20
N PRO A 133 -11.89 9.89 -1.05
CA PRO A 133 -11.56 10.23 -2.42
C PRO A 133 -10.53 11.37 -2.42
N GLY A 134 -9.38 11.16 -3.05
CA GLY A 134 -8.29 12.12 -3.15
C GLY A 134 -7.88 12.34 -4.61
N LYS A 135 -7.40 13.55 -4.94
CA LYS A 135 -6.88 13.85 -6.28
C LYS A 135 -5.59 13.08 -6.59
N LYS A 136 -4.81 12.77 -5.56
CA LYS A 136 -3.60 11.94 -5.64
C LYS A 136 -3.55 10.95 -4.47
N TYR A 137 -2.85 9.84 -4.69
CA TYR A 137 -2.72 8.77 -3.71
C TYR A 137 -1.25 8.49 -3.42
N GLY A 138 -0.88 8.45 -2.14
CA GLY A 138 0.40 7.93 -1.69
C GLY A 138 0.20 6.57 -1.03
N LEU A 139 1.07 5.60 -1.28
CA LEU A 139 1.01 4.29 -0.64
C LEU A 139 2.31 4.05 0.13
N ILE A 140 2.19 3.68 1.40
CA ILE A 140 3.26 3.26 2.29
C ILE A 140 2.98 1.80 2.63
N ILE A 141 3.92 0.91 2.35
CA ILE A 141 3.83 -0.53 2.66
C ILE A 141 4.87 -0.83 3.74
N GLY A 142 4.51 -1.64 4.72
CA GLY A 142 5.46 -2.13 5.71
C GLY A 142 5.19 -3.59 6.08
N CYS A 143 6.19 -4.44 5.88
CA CYS A 143 6.24 -5.87 6.17
C CYS A 143 7.69 -6.39 6.00
N HIS A 144 7.88 -7.68 5.72
CA HIS A 144 9.18 -8.17 5.25
C HIS A 144 9.27 -7.97 3.74
N GLY A 145 10.45 -7.67 3.23
CA GLY A 145 10.71 -7.57 1.80
C GLY A 145 11.78 -8.55 1.36
N MET A 146 11.64 -9.08 0.15
CA MET A 146 12.66 -9.92 -0.48
C MET A 146 12.96 -9.50 -1.91
N GLY A 147 12.76 -8.21 -2.19
CA GLY A 147 13.04 -7.61 -3.49
C GLY A 147 12.37 -8.40 -4.60
N TRP A 148 13.18 -9.06 -5.44
CA TRP A 148 12.74 -9.78 -6.62
C TRP A 148 12.53 -11.30 -6.46
N LEU A 149 12.78 -11.88 -5.28
CA LEU A 149 12.66 -13.32 -5.11
C LEU A 149 11.19 -13.79 -5.16
N PRO A 150 10.91 -14.97 -5.74
CA PRO A 150 9.53 -15.44 -5.88
C PRO A 150 8.98 -16.15 -4.66
N VAL A 151 7.65 -16.13 -4.54
CA VAL A 151 6.94 -16.97 -3.56
C VAL A 151 7.09 -18.43 -3.99
N ILE A 152 7.76 -19.25 -3.18
CA ILE A 152 8.00 -20.66 -3.54
C ILE A 152 6.75 -21.49 -3.19
N HIS A 153 6.03 -21.99 -4.21
CA HIS A 153 4.76 -22.73 -4.03
C HIS A 153 4.88 -24.24 -3.80
N THR A 154 6.09 -24.81 -3.85
CA THR A 154 6.33 -26.24 -3.63
C THR A 154 7.07 -26.50 -2.33
N LYS A 155 6.53 -27.39 -1.49
CA LYS A 155 7.28 -28.01 -0.38
C LYS A 155 8.31 -28.99 -0.94
N SER A 156 9.47 -28.51 -1.40
CA SER A 156 10.62 -29.40 -1.55
C SER A 156 11.16 -29.71 -0.15
N ASN A 157 11.23 -30.99 0.21
CA ASN A 157 11.83 -31.49 1.45
C ASN A 157 13.37 -31.35 1.46
N GLU A 158 13.91 -30.44 0.66
CA GLU A 158 15.33 -30.14 0.64
C GLU A 158 15.49 -28.75 1.21
N THR A 159 16.19 -28.67 2.33
CA THR A 159 16.92 -27.48 2.76
C THR A 159 17.94 -27.12 1.67
N GLN A 160 17.46 -26.62 0.54
CA GLN A 160 18.31 -25.91 -0.41
C GLN A 160 18.38 -24.48 0.10
N GLU A 161 19.56 -24.12 0.61
CA GLU A 161 20.02 -22.74 0.68
C GLU A 161 19.61 -22.06 -0.62
N ILE A 162 18.87 -20.95 -0.50
CA ILE A 162 18.22 -20.30 -1.63
C ILE A 162 19.31 -19.61 -2.46
N PHE A 163 19.92 -20.36 -3.37
CA PHE A 163 20.76 -19.84 -4.45
C PHE A 163 20.32 -20.47 -5.77
N HIS A 164 19.42 -19.75 -6.45
CA HIS A 164 19.01 -19.94 -7.84
C HIS A 164 18.36 -21.29 -8.21
N TYR A 165 17.42 -21.31 -9.18
CA TYR A 165 17.50 -22.19 -10.36
C TYR A 165 16.33 -22.03 -11.34
N ASN A 166 16.72 -21.94 -12.62
CA ASN A 166 16.04 -22.36 -13.86
C ASN A 166 14.57 -22.01 -14.10
N VAL A 167 14.36 -21.03 -14.99
CA VAL A 167 13.06 -20.72 -15.59
C VAL A 167 12.96 -21.37 -16.96
N SER A 168 12.13 -22.39 -17.10
CA SER A 168 11.81 -23.00 -18.40
C SER A 168 10.30 -23.08 -18.66
N ASN A 169 9.54 -22.01 -18.35
CA ASN A 169 8.46 -21.45 -19.21
C ASN A 169 7.43 -20.57 -18.45
N GLY A 170 7.84 -19.39 -17.96
CA GLY A 170 6.97 -18.30 -17.49
C GLY A 170 7.69 -17.37 -16.50
N PRO A 171 7.53 -16.03 -16.51
CA PRO A 171 8.26 -15.15 -15.61
C PRO A 171 7.79 -15.35 -14.16
N MET A 172 8.71 -15.71 -13.27
CA MET A 172 8.48 -15.80 -11.83
C MET A 172 8.49 -14.38 -11.22
N THR A 173 7.58 -14.08 -10.29
CA THR A 173 7.43 -12.72 -9.73
C THR A 173 7.57 -12.68 -8.20
N ARG A 174 7.71 -11.46 -7.66
CA ARG A 174 8.61 -11.02 -6.56
C ARG A 174 7.86 -10.73 -5.27
N TYR A 175 8.36 -10.93 -4.03
CA TYR A 175 7.49 -10.78 -2.84
C TYR A 175 7.88 -9.78 -1.74
N PHE A 176 6.82 -9.29 -1.08
CA PHE A 176 6.81 -8.66 0.25
C PHE A 176 5.72 -9.33 1.11
N GLY A 177 5.77 -9.22 2.44
CA GLY A 177 4.70 -9.72 3.33
C GLY A 177 5.20 -10.44 4.58
N GLY A 178 4.56 -11.55 4.93
CA GLY A 178 4.93 -12.38 6.09
C GLY A 178 6.06 -13.37 5.83
N LEU A 179 6.54 -14.01 6.90
CA LEU A 179 7.64 -14.97 6.84
C LEU A 179 7.25 -16.33 6.24
N THR A 180 5.95 -16.63 6.19
CA THR A 180 5.44 -17.84 5.55
C THR A 180 4.78 -17.52 4.22
N GLN A 181 4.92 -18.45 3.28
CA GLN A 181 4.44 -18.34 1.90
C GLN A 181 2.99 -17.84 1.78
N GLU A 182 2.10 -18.28 2.66
CA GLU A 182 0.67 -17.92 2.66
C GLU A 182 0.40 -16.43 2.95
N TYR A 183 1.40 -15.71 3.46
CA TYR A 183 1.33 -14.28 3.77
C TYR A 183 2.27 -13.44 2.91
N GLN A 184 2.90 -14.02 1.89
CA GLN A 184 3.70 -13.30 0.91
C GLN A 184 2.82 -12.81 -0.24
N ILE A 185 3.12 -11.62 -0.74
CA ILE A 185 2.36 -10.87 -1.75
C ILE A 185 3.33 -10.55 -2.89
N GLU A 186 2.96 -10.93 -4.10
CA GLU A 186 3.78 -10.60 -5.26
C GLU A 186 3.66 -9.11 -5.65
N THR A 187 4.73 -8.48 -6.14
CA THR A 187 4.67 -7.08 -6.64
C THR A 187 3.73 -6.95 -7.84
N SER A 188 3.63 -7.99 -8.66
CA SER A 188 2.69 -8.10 -9.77
C SER A 188 1.23 -8.11 -9.29
N VAL A 189 0.96 -8.84 -8.19
CA VAL A 189 -0.34 -8.88 -7.52
C VAL A 189 -0.71 -7.51 -6.97
N LEU A 190 0.25 -6.80 -6.35
CA LEU A 190 0.05 -5.41 -5.91
C LEU A 190 -0.26 -4.48 -7.09
N ALA A 191 0.52 -4.56 -8.18
CA ALA A 191 0.29 -3.75 -9.37
C ALA A 191 -1.12 -3.96 -9.94
N GLN A 192 -1.52 -5.22 -10.11
CA GLN A 192 -2.84 -5.57 -10.61
C GLN A 192 -3.96 -5.10 -9.67
N ALA A 193 -3.78 -5.22 -8.35
CA ALA A 193 -4.74 -4.73 -7.38
C ALA A 193 -4.92 -3.19 -7.44
N ILE A 194 -3.82 -2.44 -7.62
CA ILE A 194 -3.87 -0.99 -7.79
C ILE A 194 -4.62 -0.63 -9.08
N LEU A 195 -4.29 -1.26 -10.21
CA LEU A 195 -5.00 -1.06 -11.49
C LEU A 195 -6.50 -1.32 -11.36
N GLU A 196 -6.89 -2.42 -10.72
CA GLU A 196 -8.30 -2.80 -10.54
C GLU A 196 -9.08 -1.88 -9.61
N SER A 197 -8.41 -1.23 -8.67
CA SER A 197 -9.02 -0.21 -7.82
C SER A 197 -9.28 1.11 -8.55
N GLY A 198 -8.68 1.29 -9.74
CA GLY A 198 -8.80 2.50 -10.54
C GLY A 198 -8.14 3.71 -9.87
N ILE A 199 -7.07 3.49 -9.10
CA ILE A 199 -6.20 4.55 -8.59
C ILE A 199 -4.81 4.39 -9.22
N THR A 200 -4.05 5.47 -9.24
CA THR A 200 -2.63 5.46 -9.57
C THR A 200 -1.90 6.19 -8.46
N MET A 201 -0.76 5.66 -8.05
CA MET A 201 0.00 6.21 -6.94
C MET A 201 0.91 7.35 -7.43
N GLU A 202 0.95 8.44 -6.69
CA GLU A 202 2.00 9.45 -6.80
C GLU A 202 3.34 8.86 -6.34
N TYR A 203 3.33 8.11 -5.25
CA TYR A 203 4.48 7.35 -4.79
C TYR A 203 4.05 6.04 -4.12
N ILE A 204 4.93 5.04 -4.19
CA ILE A 204 4.91 3.86 -3.32
C ILE A 204 6.20 3.91 -2.49
N LEU A 205 6.06 3.94 -1.17
CA LEU A 205 7.16 3.77 -0.22
C LEU A 205 7.10 2.35 0.34
N PHE A 206 8.14 1.55 0.09
CA PHE A 206 8.32 0.27 0.77
C PHE A 206 9.23 0.48 1.98
N ASP A 207 8.65 0.31 3.16
CA ASP A 207 9.31 0.24 4.45
C ASP A 207 9.72 -1.21 4.72
N ASP A 208 10.51 -1.74 3.79
CA ASP A 208 10.78 -3.16 3.62
C ASP A 208 12.20 -3.35 3.07
N CYS A 209 12.79 -4.51 3.36
CA CYS A 209 14.12 -4.88 2.84
C CYS A 209 14.11 -5.09 1.32
N TYR A 210 15.20 -4.71 0.64
CA TYR A 210 15.51 -5.08 -0.74
C TYR A 210 14.54 -4.58 -1.84
N MET A 211 13.57 -3.72 -1.51
CA MET A 211 12.54 -3.29 -2.45
C MET A 211 13.01 -2.21 -3.44
N SER A 212 14.19 -1.62 -3.25
CA SER A 212 14.85 -0.75 -4.24
C SER A 212 15.61 -1.58 -5.28
N SER A 213 14.88 -2.48 -5.93
CA SER A 213 15.35 -3.31 -7.04
C SER A 213 14.84 -2.73 -8.36
N ILE A 214 15.66 -2.80 -9.41
CA ILE A 214 15.28 -2.30 -10.74
C ILE A 214 14.12 -3.10 -11.30
N GLU A 215 14.10 -4.40 -11.01
CA GLU A 215 13.01 -5.28 -11.32
C GLU A 215 11.75 -4.73 -10.63
N VAL A 216 11.73 -4.63 -9.30
CA VAL A 216 10.57 -4.15 -8.50
C VAL A 216 10.00 -2.85 -9.09
N ALA A 217 10.86 -1.87 -9.35
CA ALA A 217 10.48 -0.61 -9.95
C ALA A 217 9.79 -0.79 -11.32
N TYR A 218 10.30 -1.69 -12.16
CA TYR A 218 9.73 -1.95 -13.48
C TYR A 218 8.34 -2.60 -13.44
N ASP A 219 8.03 -3.47 -12.46
CA ASP A 219 6.67 -4.04 -12.33
C ASP A 219 5.66 -2.98 -11.91
N LEU A 220 6.09 -2.00 -11.11
CA LEU A 220 5.23 -0.98 -10.56
C LEU A 220 5.14 0.27 -11.45
N LYS A 221 5.89 0.32 -12.56
CA LYS A 221 6.05 1.54 -13.37
C LYS A 221 4.75 2.13 -13.91
N ASP A 222 3.76 1.29 -14.13
CA ASP A 222 2.46 1.68 -14.69
C ASP A 222 1.43 2.03 -13.59
N VAL A 223 1.76 1.83 -12.31
CA VAL A 223 0.87 2.07 -11.16
C VAL A 223 1.41 3.09 -10.16
N THR A 224 2.66 3.52 -10.28
CA THR A 224 3.25 4.60 -9.47
C THR A 224 4.17 5.50 -10.29
N LYS A 225 4.25 6.79 -9.93
CA LYS A 225 5.23 7.70 -10.52
C LYS A 225 6.61 7.56 -9.87
N TYR A 226 6.64 7.38 -8.56
CA TYR A 226 7.89 7.26 -7.79
C TYR A 226 7.87 6.03 -6.88
N LEU A 227 9.02 5.38 -6.75
CA LEU A 227 9.28 4.31 -5.80
C LEU A 227 10.30 4.80 -4.77
N ILE A 228 9.97 4.72 -3.48
CA ILE A 228 10.86 5.05 -2.37
C ILE A 228 11.16 3.74 -1.64
N ALA A 229 12.41 3.29 -1.62
CA ALA A 229 12.75 1.99 -1.04
C ALA A 229 14.23 1.86 -0.69
N SER A 230 14.57 0.85 0.10
CA SER A 230 15.95 0.44 0.41
C SER A 230 16.42 -0.68 -0.54
N PRO A 231 17.64 -0.58 -1.12
CA PRO A 231 18.26 -1.71 -1.84
C PRO A 231 18.84 -2.77 -0.88
N THR A 232 18.96 -2.46 0.42
CA THR A 232 19.50 -3.36 1.46
C THR A 232 18.42 -3.71 2.49
N GLU A 233 18.82 -4.36 3.59
CA GLU A 233 17.96 -4.49 4.77
C GLU A 233 17.62 -3.13 5.39
N VAL A 234 16.41 -3.04 5.96
CA VAL A 234 15.95 -1.93 6.79
C VAL A 234 15.78 -2.46 8.21
N MET A 235 16.26 -1.71 9.21
CA MET A 235 16.09 -2.12 10.61
C MET A 235 14.60 -2.18 10.96
N ALA A 236 14.20 -3.10 11.84
CA ALA A 236 12.78 -3.32 12.19
C ALA A 236 12.00 -2.07 12.66
N TYR A 237 12.69 -1.00 13.07
CA TYR A 237 12.07 0.30 13.36
C TYR A 237 11.40 0.92 12.12
N GLY A 238 11.94 0.68 10.93
CA GLY A 238 11.45 1.19 9.66
C GLY A 238 11.80 2.66 9.41
N PHE A 239 11.06 3.30 8.51
CA PHE A 239 11.22 4.73 8.23
C PHE A 239 10.88 5.56 9.48
N PRO A 240 11.66 6.61 9.79
CA PRO A 240 11.42 7.46 10.95
C PRO A 240 10.28 8.43 10.70
N TYR A 241 9.04 7.96 10.70
CA TYR A 241 7.86 8.76 10.34
C TYR A 241 7.61 9.98 11.24
N HIS A 242 8.24 10.08 12.40
CA HIS A 242 8.21 11.29 13.22
C HIS A 242 9.08 12.42 12.64
N GLU A 243 10.09 12.09 11.84
CA GLU A 243 10.95 13.05 11.13
C GLU A 243 10.51 13.20 9.66
N CYS A 244 10.23 12.09 8.98
CA CYS A 244 10.01 12.07 7.54
C CYS A 244 8.53 12.09 7.11
N GLY A 245 7.58 11.74 8.00
CA GLY A 245 6.16 11.61 7.67
C GLY A 245 5.55 12.90 7.12
N LYS A 246 5.99 14.06 7.64
CA LYS A 246 5.57 15.38 7.15
C LYS A 246 5.92 15.63 5.67
N TYR A 247 7.00 15.04 5.17
CA TYR A 247 7.41 15.17 3.77
C TYR A 247 6.57 14.31 2.82
N LEU A 248 5.75 13.40 3.34
CA LEU A 248 4.83 12.54 2.57
C LEU A 248 3.42 13.15 2.44
N ILE A 249 3.13 14.24 3.18
CA ILE A 249 1.81 14.89 3.28
C ILE A 249 1.76 16.18 2.46
N GLY A 250 0.72 16.33 1.64
CA GLY A 250 0.50 17.48 0.77
C GLY A 250 1.47 17.46 -0.40
N ASN A 251 2.35 18.47 -0.49
CA ASN A 251 3.43 18.46 -1.48
C ASN A 251 4.55 17.52 -0.99
N VAL A 252 4.75 16.43 -1.73
CA VAL A 252 5.73 15.39 -1.38
C VAL A 252 7.15 15.93 -1.62
N ASP A 253 7.98 15.84 -0.58
CA ASP A 253 9.39 16.23 -0.62
C ASP A 253 10.27 14.98 -0.53
N TYR A 254 10.59 14.43 -1.70
CA TYR A 254 11.37 13.20 -1.84
C TYR A 254 12.78 13.32 -1.25
N GLU A 255 13.42 14.48 -1.41
CA GLU A 255 14.75 14.75 -0.85
C GLU A 255 14.67 14.80 0.68
N GLY A 256 13.67 15.51 1.23
CA GLY A 256 13.41 15.57 2.66
C GLY A 256 13.16 14.18 3.28
N VAL A 257 12.42 13.30 2.60
CA VAL A 257 12.22 11.90 3.06
C VAL A 257 13.55 11.15 3.19
N ILE A 258 14.40 11.21 2.16
CA ILE A 258 15.69 10.50 2.15
C ILE A 258 16.67 11.12 3.15
N GLN A 259 16.70 12.45 3.24
CA GLN A 259 17.56 13.16 4.18
C GLN A 259 17.20 12.83 5.63
N ALA A 260 15.91 12.83 5.98
CA ALA A 260 15.46 12.45 7.31
C ALA A 260 15.76 10.98 7.65
N PHE A 261 15.60 10.06 6.68
CA PHE A 261 16.00 8.66 6.83
C PHE A 261 17.51 8.54 7.12
N TYR A 262 18.33 9.22 6.32
CA TYR A 262 19.79 9.24 6.49
C TYR A 262 20.21 9.81 7.83
N GLU A 263 19.66 10.96 8.24
CA GLU A 263 19.99 11.62 9.51
C GLU A 263 19.63 10.76 10.72
N PHE A 264 18.44 10.16 10.70
CA PHE A 264 18.00 9.24 11.74
C PHE A 264 18.94 8.03 11.86
N TYR A 265 19.16 7.30 10.76
CA TYR A 265 19.99 6.10 10.81
C TYR A 265 21.47 6.40 11.04
N SER A 266 21.98 7.58 10.66
CA SER A 266 23.36 7.98 10.99
C SER A 266 23.62 8.11 12.49
N GLN A 267 22.57 8.32 13.30
CA GLN A 267 22.65 8.47 14.75
C GLN A 267 22.01 7.31 15.52
N TYR A 268 21.42 6.34 14.80
CA TYR A 268 20.71 5.22 15.38
C TYR A 268 21.67 4.20 15.99
N THR A 269 21.19 3.40 16.95
CA THR A 269 21.97 2.33 17.60
C THR A 269 22.62 1.37 16.61
N TYR A 270 21.97 1.17 15.46
CA TYR A 270 22.48 0.43 14.32
C TYR A 270 22.65 1.42 13.17
N PRO A 271 23.86 2.00 12.98
CA PRO A 271 24.06 3.11 12.05
C PRO A 271 24.20 2.63 10.60
N TYR A 272 23.21 1.86 10.16
CA TYR A 272 23.12 1.24 8.84
C TYR A 272 21.76 1.58 8.25
N GLY A 273 21.76 1.99 6.99
CA GLY A 273 20.53 2.26 6.26
C GLY A 273 20.85 2.80 4.89
N THR A 274 20.11 2.32 3.90
CA THR A 274 20.13 2.87 2.54
C THR A 274 18.69 3.13 2.10
N ALA A 275 18.47 4.21 1.36
CA ALA A 275 17.17 4.53 0.80
C ALA A 275 17.39 5.33 -0.48
N ALA A 276 16.53 5.12 -1.46
CA ALA A 276 16.58 5.82 -2.73
C ALA A 276 15.17 6.11 -3.25
N VAL A 277 15.09 7.08 -4.15
CA VAL A 277 13.88 7.41 -4.91
C VAL A 277 14.12 7.10 -6.38
N THR A 278 13.30 6.23 -6.96
CA THR A 278 13.32 5.89 -8.37
C THR A 278 12.15 6.58 -9.06
N ASN A 279 12.44 7.36 -10.10
CA ASN A 279 11.41 7.91 -10.99
C ASN A 279 11.01 6.83 -12.01
N CYS A 280 9.82 6.26 -11.81
CA CYS A 280 9.33 5.17 -12.65
C CYS A 280 9.05 5.58 -14.10
N GLN A 281 8.87 6.88 -14.35
CA GLN A 281 8.60 7.41 -15.69
C GLN A 281 9.81 7.31 -16.63
N GLU A 282 11.01 7.13 -16.07
CA GLU A 282 12.26 7.00 -16.83
C GLU A 282 12.67 5.54 -17.11
N LEU A 283 11.92 4.57 -16.56
CA LEU A 283 12.32 3.16 -16.59
C LEU A 283 12.31 2.54 -18.00
N GLU A 284 11.41 2.99 -18.89
CA GLU A 284 11.41 2.54 -20.29
C GLU A 284 12.68 2.98 -21.03
N GLN A 285 13.15 4.20 -20.77
CA GLN A 285 14.40 4.69 -21.36
C GLN A 285 15.60 3.91 -20.83
N LEU A 286 15.64 3.67 -19.51
CA LEU A 286 16.67 2.87 -18.87
C LEU A 286 16.69 1.43 -19.42
N ALA A 287 15.52 0.78 -19.56
CA ALA A 287 15.41 -0.57 -20.10
C ALA A 287 15.94 -0.67 -21.54
N ASN A 288 15.70 0.35 -22.37
CA ASN A 288 16.26 0.42 -23.71
C ASN A 288 17.79 0.53 -23.73
N ILE A 289 18.38 1.30 -22.80
CA ILE A 289 19.83 1.39 -22.64
C ILE A 289 20.40 0.04 -22.20
N VAL A 290 19.81 -0.58 -21.16
CA VAL A 290 20.22 -1.89 -20.65
C VAL A 290 20.13 -2.96 -21.73
N LYS A 291 19.07 -2.96 -22.53
CA LYS A 291 18.92 -3.88 -23.67
C LYS A 291 20.07 -3.76 -24.67
N ARG A 292 20.50 -2.54 -24.99
CA ARG A 292 21.64 -2.31 -25.88
C ARG A 292 22.94 -2.83 -25.28
N ILE A 293 23.20 -2.49 -24.01
CA ILE A 293 24.40 -2.98 -23.29
C ILE A 293 24.43 -4.51 -23.31
N ASN A 294 23.30 -5.17 -23.03
CA ASN A 294 23.21 -6.62 -23.02
C ASN A 294 23.48 -7.24 -24.40
N ILE A 295 23.09 -6.59 -25.50
CA ILE A 295 23.40 -7.04 -26.87
C ILE A 295 24.88 -6.83 -27.20
N GLU A 296 25.45 -5.69 -26.83
CA GLU A 296 26.85 -5.35 -27.13
C GLU A 296 27.84 -6.22 -26.32
N ASN A 297 27.43 -6.70 -25.14
CA ASN A 297 28.29 -7.41 -24.19
C ASN A 297 27.94 -8.90 -24.00
N GLN A 298 27.23 -9.54 -24.94
CA GLN A 298 26.75 -10.93 -24.80
C GLN A 298 27.84 -11.96 -24.47
N ASN A 299 29.10 -11.67 -24.81
CA ASN A 299 30.24 -12.57 -24.59
C ASN A 299 31.16 -12.11 -23.44
N ASN A 300 30.83 -11.03 -22.74
CA ASN A 300 31.61 -10.55 -21.61
C ASN A 300 31.19 -11.29 -20.34
N ASN A 301 32.15 -11.94 -19.69
CA ASN A 301 31.92 -12.60 -18.41
C ASN A 301 32.44 -11.71 -17.28
N ILE A 302 31.52 -11.02 -16.58
CA ILE A 302 31.85 -10.21 -15.40
C ILE A 302 31.78 -11.14 -14.18
N SER A 303 32.83 -11.13 -13.36
CA SER A 303 32.83 -11.92 -12.12
C SER A 303 31.84 -11.33 -11.13
N ALA A 304 30.91 -12.15 -10.60
CA ALA A 304 30.00 -11.73 -9.54
C ALA A 304 30.75 -11.19 -8.31
N ASN A 305 31.93 -11.74 -8.00
CA ASN A 305 32.79 -11.31 -6.89
C ASN A 305 33.39 -9.91 -7.07
N SER A 306 33.28 -9.32 -8.26
CA SER A 306 33.76 -7.97 -8.56
C SER A 306 32.68 -6.88 -8.46
N ILE A 307 31.45 -7.28 -8.13
CA ILE A 307 30.28 -6.40 -8.04
C ILE A 307 30.03 -6.06 -6.56
N GLN A 308 29.60 -4.83 -6.28
CA GLN A 308 29.16 -4.44 -4.94
C GLN A 308 27.96 -5.29 -4.52
N VAL A 309 28.11 -6.03 -3.42
CA VAL A 309 27.02 -6.80 -2.80
C VAL A 309 26.15 -5.86 -1.97
N MET A 310 24.83 -5.96 -2.12
CA MET A 310 23.84 -5.12 -1.43
C MET A 310 22.93 -5.94 -0.50
N ASP A 311 23.30 -7.20 -0.24
CA ASP A 311 22.61 -8.11 0.67
C ASP A 311 23.59 -8.80 1.63
N GLY A 312 23.04 -9.53 2.59
CA GLY A 312 23.80 -10.35 3.54
C GLY A 312 23.99 -11.80 3.10
N TYR A 313 23.71 -12.14 1.84
CA TYR A 313 23.72 -13.52 1.35
C TYR A 313 25.09 -13.89 0.79
N THR A 314 25.50 -15.15 0.96
CA THR A 314 26.78 -15.66 0.44
C THR A 314 26.52 -16.57 -0.77
N PRO A 315 26.96 -16.20 -1.99
CA PRO A 315 26.64 -16.89 -3.25
C PRO A 315 26.89 -18.41 -3.28
#